data_AF-A0A7S0F1A3-F1
#
_entry.id   AF-A0A7S0F1A3-F1
#
_cell.length_a   1.000
_cell.length_b   1.000
_cell.length_c   1.000
_cell.angle_alpha   90.00
_cell.angle_beta   90.00
_cell.angle_gamma   90.00
#
_symmetry.space_group_name_H-M   'P 1'
#
loop_
_entity.id
_entity.type
_entity.pdbx_description
1 polymer ?
#
loop_
_entity_poly.entity_id
_entity_poly.type
_entity_poly.pdbx_seq_one_letter_code
_entity_poly.pdbx_strand_id
1 'polypeptide(L)'
;EVAKVLLASTDAETGDVDTKKLSKYVASVAYDLWSFGVVLFHICYGISLFNTDQNDNVKRDDLQTLAEAPDGPWRKLINKALSSGERRNASVDLTAAAALLRKLLEPDPSKRLQYFERFNTPMEAVLEEPFFQGHNVDEATLGEIRAEQQKHTAMLLRMEQKADAAFLQLITMGEEHQRELRRTREVLL
;
A
#
# COMPACT_ATOMS: atom_id res chain seq x y z
N GLU A 1 -10.78 -13.36 4.16
CA GLU A 1 -11.18 -14.61 3.48
C GLU A 1 -10.13 -15.07 2.48
N VAL A 2 -9.73 -14.25 1.50
CA VAL A 2 -8.62 -14.53 0.56
C VAL A 2 -7.36 -15.05 1.29
N ALA A 3 -6.91 -14.36 2.35
CA ALA A 3 -5.76 -14.80 3.14
C ALA A 3 -5.95 -16.21 3.75
N LYS A 4 -7.18 -16.55 4.21
CA LYS A 4 -7.49 -17.89 4.73
C LYS A 4 -7.43 -18.94 3.62
N VAL A 5 -7.95 -18.61 2.44
CA VAL A 5 -7.91 -19.50 1.27
C VAL A 5 -6.49 -19.71 0.79
N LEU A 6 -5.68 -18.64 0.70
CA LEU A 6 -4.26 -18.72 0.33
C LEU A 6 -3.49 -19.56 1.34
N LEU A 7 -3.62 -19.32 2.64
CA LEU A 7 -2.96 -20.14 3.67
C LEU A 7 -3.37 -21.61 3.62
N ALA A 8 -4.64 -21.90 3.35
CA ALA A 8 -5.13 -23.27 3.22
C ALA A 8 -4.66 -23.97 1.93
N SER A 9 -4.35 -23.17 0.91
CA SER A 9 -3.93 -23.64 -0.42
C SER A 9 -2.41 -23.68 -0.58
N THR A 10 -1.63 -22.99 0.24
CA THR A 10 -0.17 -22.92 0.15
C THR A 10 0.51 -23.80 1.19
N ASP A 11 1.29 -24.77 0.72
CA ASP A 11 2.11 -25.61 1.58
C ASP A 11 3.10 -24.79 2.41
N ALA A 12 3.29 -25.17 3.68
CA ALA A 12 4.13 -24.42 4.61
C ALA A 12 5.64 -24.61 4.38
N GLU A 13 6.02 -25.78 3.88
CA GLU A 13 7.41 -26.18 3.74
C GLU A 13 7.91 -25.94 2.31
N THR A 14 7.09 -26.25 1.31
CA THR A 14 7.48 -26.12 -0.10
C THR A 14 7.04 -24.80 -0.74
N GLY A 15 6.01 -24.15 -0.19
CA GLY A 15 5.39 -22.97 -0.81
C GLY A 15 4.52 -23.29 -2.04
N ASP A 16 4.32 -24.57 -2.36
CA ASP A 16 3.49 -24.97 -3.50
C ASP A 16 2.01 -24.66 -3.27
N VAL A 17 1.34 -24.22 -4.34
CA VAL A 17 -0.08 -23.83 -4.29
C VAL A 17 -0.98 -24.94 -4.85
N ASP A 18 -1.88 -25.45 -4.01
CA ASP A 18 -2.95 -26.36 -4.38
C ASP A 18 -4.08 -25.61 -5.11
N THR A 19 -4.05 -25.68 -6.44
CA THR A 19 -5.02 -25.03 -7.33
C THR A 19 -6.46 -25.52 -7.14
N LYS A 20 -6.67 -26.74 -6.63
CA LYS A 20 -8.02 -27.28 -6.36
C LYS A 20 -8.66 -26.67 -5.13
N LYS A 21 -7.86 -26.27 -4.14
CA LYS A 21 -8.35 -25.50 -3.00
C LYS A 21 -8.59 -24.04 -3.39
N LEU A 22 -7.71 -23.50 -4.25
CA LEU A 22 -7.87 -22.16 -4.79
C LEU A 22 -9.18 -22.01 -5.58
N SER A 23 -9.60 -23.03 -6.34
CA SER A 23 -10.84 -22.99 -7.12
C SER A 23 -12.13 -22.92 -6.28
N LYS A 24 -12.04 -23.09 -4.95
CA LYS A 24 -13.17 -22.88 -4.03
C LYS A 24 -13.41 -21.39 -3.74
N TYR A 25 -12.45 -20.54 -4.08
CA TYR A 25 -12.59 -19.10 -4.00
C TYR A 25 -13.64 -18.61 -4.99
N VAL A 26 -14.62 -17.87 -4.49
CA VAL A 26 -15.65 -17.22 -5.30
C VAL A 26 -15.31 -15.75 -5.40
N ALA A 27 -15.05 -15.26 -6.62
CA ALA A 27 -14.79 -13.84 -6.83
C ALA A 27 -15.99 -12.99 -6.37
N SER A 28 -15.70 -11.86 -5.71
CA SER A 28 -16.70 -10.94 -5.18
C SER A 28 -16.19 -9.51 -5.28
N VAL A 29 -17.09 -8.59 -5.63
CA VAL A 29 -16.83 -7.14 -5.67
C VAL A 29 -16.34 -6.63 -4.32
N ALA A 30 -16.70 -7.29 -3.23
CA ALA A 30 -16.20 -6.95 -1.90
C ALA A 30 -14.67 -6.95 -1.85
N TYR A 31 -13.99 -7.83 -2.60
CA TYR A 31 -12.53 -7.88 -2.61
C TYR A 31 -11.91 -6.70 -3.35
N ASP A 32 -12.54 -6.22 -4.42
CA ASP A 32 -12.10 -5.00 -5.10
C ASP A 32 -12.24 -3.78 -4.18
N LEU A 33 -13.34 -3.69 -3.43
CA LEU A 33 -13.52 -2.65 -2.41
C LEU A 33 -12.45 -2.70 -1.31
N TRP A 34 -12.06 -3.91 -0.89
CA TRP A 34 -10.98 -4.08 0.09
C TRP A 34 -9.64 -3.61 -0.47
N SER A 35 -9.28 -4.08 -1.66
CA SER A 35 -8.04 -3.69 -2.34
C SER A 35 -7.97 -2.18 -2.54
N PHE A 36 -9.09 -1.57 -2.92
CA PHE A 36 -9.21 -0.12 -2.98
C PHE A 36 -8.97 0.55 -1.62
N GLY A 37 -9.59 0.03 -0.55
CA GLY A 37 -9.35 0.51 0.81
C GLY A 37 -7.89 0.41 1.24
N VAL A 38 -7.17 -0.64 0.84
CA VAL A 38 -5.74 -0.82 1.13
C VAL A 38 -4.90 0.26 0.45
N VAL A 39 -5.16 0.52 -0.83
CA VAL A 39 -4.48 1.57 -1.59
C VAL A 39 -4.80 2.95 -1.02
N LEU A 40 -6.07 3.23 -0.72
CA LEU A 40 -6.49 4.49 -0.13
C LEU A 40 -5.84 4.72 1.24
N PHE A 41 -5.73 3.68 2.07
CA PHE A 41 -5.02 3.77 3.34
C PHE A 41 -3.56 4.19 3.15
N HIS A 42 -2.87 3.57 2.18
CA HIS A 42 -1.49 3.90 1.88
C HIS A 42 -1.34 5.37 1.46
N ILE A 43 -2.25 5.87 0.61
CA ILE A 43 -2.27 7.26 0.17
C ILE A 43 -2.51 8.22 1.35
N CYS A 44 -3.49 7.94 2.22
CA CYS A 44 -3.86 8.84 3.31
C CYS A 44 -2.85 8.87 4.46
N TYR A 45 -2.17 7.75 4.74
CA TYR A 45 -1.30 7.63 5.92
C TYR A 45 0.18 7.48 5.59
N GLY A 46 0.54 7.29 4.32
CA GLY A 46 1.93 7.10 3.87
C GLY A 46 2.56 5.79 4.36
N ILE A 47 1.74 4.84 4.82
CA ILE A 47 2.19 3.57 5.42
C ILE A 47 1.51 2.43 4.68
N SER A 48 2.27 1.44 4.23
CA SER A 48 1.68 0.23 3.66
C SER A 48 1.04 -0.62 4.75
N LEU A 49 -0.15 -1.18 4.48
CA LEU A 49 -0.78 -2.14 5.37
C LEU A 49 -0.06 -3.50 5.36
N PHE A 50 0.62 -3.82 4.27
CA PHE A 50 1.29 -5.10 4.06
C PHE A 50 2.71 -4.86 3.59
N ASN A 51 3.66 -5.62 4.13
CA ASN A 51 5.02 -5.62 3.62
C ASN A 51 5.08 -6.65 2.49
N THR A 52 5.25 -6.16 1.27
CA THR A 52 5.52 -7.02 0.12
C THR A 52 7.01 -7.11 -0.17
N ASP A 53 7.44 -8.22 -0.77
CA ASP A 53 8.77 -8.30 -1.37
C ASP A 53 8.81 -7.57 -2.73
N GLN A 54 9.96 -7.60 -3.40
CA GLN A 54 10.16 -7.01 -4.73
C GLN A 54 9.29 -7.62 -5.84
N ASN A 55 8.61 -8.73 -5.57
CA ASN A 55 7.73 -9.44 -6.50
C ASN A 55 6.25 -9.34 -6.06
N ASP A 56 5.91 -8.39 -5.19
CA ASP A 56 4.57 -8.20 -4.62
C ASP A 56 4.04 -9.39 -3.79
N ASN A 57 4.91 -10.29 -3.33
CA ASN A 57 4.50 -11.38 -2.46
C ASN A 57 4.33 -10.89 -1.02
N VAL A 58 3.22 -11.28 -0.40
CA VAL A 58 2.97 -11.08 1.03
C VAL A 58 3.61 -12.22 1.81
N LYS A 59 4.30 -11.90 2.92
CA LYS A 59 4.88 -12.93 3.80
C LYS A 59 3.78 -13.80 4.42
N ARG A 60 4.09 -15.08 4.67
CA ARG A 60 3.15 -16.03 5.29
C ARG A 60 2.64 -15.53 6.65
N ASP A 61 3.50 -14.93 7.46
CA ASP A 61 3.15 -14.38 8.77
C ASP A 61 2.14 -13.21 8.67
N ASP A 62 2.27 -12.39 7.63
CA ASP A 62 1.33 -11.30 7.35
C ASP A 62 -0.03 -11.86 6.88
N LEU A 63 -0.02 -12.93 6.08
CA LEU A 63 -1.24 -13.66 5.70
C LEU A 63 -1.92 -14.31 6.93
N GLN A 64 -1.16 -14.86 7.86
CA GLN A 64 -1.69 -15.41 9.12
C GLN A 64 -2.33 -14.30 9.96
N THR A 65 -1.64 -13.19 10.12
CA THR A 65 -2.15 -12.00 10.82
C THR A 65 -3.47 -11.50 10.21
N LEU A 66 -3.60 -11.54 8.88
CA LEU A 66 -4.83 -11.21 8.15
C LEU A 66 -5.94 -12.25 8.34
N ALA A 67 -5.58 -13.53 8.44
CA ALA A 67 -6.52 -14.62 8.62
C ALA A 67 -7.13 -14.65 10.03
N GLU A 68 -6.42 -14.13 11.04
CA GLU A 68 -6.85 -14.06 12.46
C GLU A 68 -7.94 -13.00 12.75
N ALA A 69 -8.60 -12.45 11.73
CA ALA A 69 -9.76 -11.56 11.88
C ALA A 69 -10.85 -12.20 12.79
N PRO A 70 -11.56 -11.42 13.63
CA PRO A 70 -11.71 -9.96 13.57
C PRO A 70 -10.79 -9.11 14.47
N ASP A 71 -10.16 -9.69 15.50
CA ASP A 71 -9.40 -8.95 16.53
C ASP A 71 -7.87 -9.03 16.38
N GLY A 72 -7.40 -9.48 15.22
CA GLY A 72 -5.99 -9.67 14.91
C GLY A 72 -5.13 -8.40 14.99
N PRO A 73 -3.79 -8.54 15.08
CA PRO A 73 -2.84 -7.42 15.18
C PRO A 73 -3.02 -6.34 14.10
N TRP A 74 -3.35 -6.74 12.88
CA TRP A 74 -3.61 -5.82 11.77
C TRP A 74 -4.81 -4.89 12.03
N ARG A 75 -5.88 -5.39 12.65
CA ARG A 75 -7.06 -4.55 12.99
C ARG A 75 -6.68 -3.50 14.03
N LYS A 76 -5.81 -3.83 14.98
CA LYS A 76 -5.28 -2.88 15.97
C LYS A 76 -4.43 -1.80 15.30
N LEU A 77 -3.60 -2.17 14.32
CA LEU A 77 -2.78 -1.23 13.56
C LEU A 77 -3.67 -0.24 12.79
N ILE A 78 -4.68 -0.74 12.08
CA ILE A 78 -5.65 0.09 11.38
C ILE A 78 -6.39 0.99 12.35
N ASN A 79 -6.97 0.43 13.42
CA ASN A 79 -7.73 1.25 14.37
C ASN A 79 -6.86 2.34 15.00
N LYS A 80 -5.58 2.05 15.30
CA LYS A 80 -4.63 3.05 15.78
C LYS A 80 -4.36 4.13 14.75
N ALA A 81 -4.11 3.76 13.49
CA ALA A 81 -3.90 4.73 12.40
C ALA A 81 -5.16 5.58 12.16
N LEU A 82 -6.32 4.95 12.04
CA LEU A 82 -7.60 5.62 11.83
C LEU A 82 -7.99 6.53 13.00
N SER A 83 -7.63 6.18 14.24
CA SER A 83 -7.87 7.03 15.41
C SER A 83 -7.17 8.39 15.32
N SER A 84 -6.11 8.52 14.52
CA SER A 84 -5.46 9.81 14.27
C SER A 84 -6.35 10.76 13.46
N GLY A 85 -7.18 10.23 12.55
CA GLY A 85 -8.17 10.99 11.79
C GLY A 85 -9.43 11.36 12.59
N GLU A 86 -9.57 10.83 13.81
CA GLU A 86 -10.69 11.14 14.73
C GLU A 86 -10.31 12.11 15.83
N ARG A 87 -9.05 12.56 15.86
CA ARG A 87 -8.62 13.58 16.81
C ARG A 87 -9.38 14.86 16.53
N ARG A 88 -9.69 15.64 17.58
CA ARG A 88 -10.42 16.91 17.48
C ARG A 88 -9.81 17.93 16.50
N ASN A 89 -8.53 17.78 16.18
CA ASN A 89 -7.78 18.68 15.30
C ASN A 89 -7.39 18.01 13.96
N ALA A 90 -7.95 16.84 13.64
CA ALA A 90 -7.74 16.23 12.33
C ALA A 90 -8.39 17.10 11.24
N SER A 91 -7.81 17.09 10.04
CA SER A 91 -8.46 17.75 8.89
C SER A 91 -9.77 17.05 8.55
N VAL A 92 -10.71 17.81 7.99
CA VAL A 92 -12.02 17.28 7.54
C VAL A 92 -11.80 16.11 6.57
N ASP A 93 -10.86 16.23 5.64
CA ASP A 93 -10.53 15.19 4.67
C ASP A 93 -10.00 13.92 5.34
N LEU A 94 -9.14 14.06 6.37
CA LEU A 94 -8.59 12.90 7.07
C LEU A 94 -9.67 12.20 7.92
N THR A 95 -10.61 12.97 8.49
CA THR A 95 -11.78 12.40 9.19
C THR A 95 -12.70 11.67 8.21
N ALA A 96 -12.98 12.25 7.05
CA ALA A 96 -13.79 11.63 6.00
C ALA A 96 -13.11 10.36 5.44
N ALA A 97 -11.80 10.42 5.19
CA ALA A 97 -10.99 9.28 4.77
C ALA A 97 -11.05 8.15 5.79
N ALA A 98 -10.87 8.47 7.08
CA ALA A 98 -10.91 7.48 8.14
C ALA A 98 -12.27 6.78 8.24
N ALA A 99 -13.36 7.53 8.08
CA ALA A 99 -14.72 6.98 8.07
C ALA A 99 -14.95 6.04 6.88
N LEU A 100 -14.51 6.42 5.68
CA LEU A 100 -14.61 5.59 4.48
C LEU A 100 -13.75 4.32 4.60
N LEU A 101 -12.51 4.45 5.08
CA LEU A 101 -11.58 3.33 5.24
C LEU A 101 -12.11 2.26 6.19
N ARG A 102 -12.90 2.62 7.22
CA ARG A 102 -13.56 1.61 8.08
C ARG A 102 -14.55 0.75 7.33
N LYS A 103 -15.30 1.34 6.40
CA LYS A 103 -16.29 0.63 5.58
C LYS A 103 -15.58 -0.29 4.60
N LEU A 104 -14.58 0.22 3.88
CA LEU A 104 -13.82 -0.54 2.87
C LEU A 104 -12.99 -1.67 3.49
N LEU A 105 -12.40 -1.44 4.67
CA LEU A 105 -11.56 -2.40 5.39
C LEU A 105 -12.36 -3.21 6.43
N GLU A 106 -13.68 -3.31 6.29
CA GLU A 106 -14.50 -4.23 7.09
C GLU A 106 -14.12 -5.69 6.75
N PRO A 107 -13.68 -6.54 7.71
CA PRO A 107 -13.12 -7.86 7.39
C PRO A 107 -14.14 -8.84 6.80
N ASP A 108 -15.40 -8.73 7.20
CA ASP A 108 -16.50 -9.53 6.67
C ASP A 108 -16.97 -8.96 5.31
N PRO A 109 -16.83 -9.70 4.19
CA PRO A 109 -17.22 -9.23 2.88
C PRO A 109 -18.70 -8.85 2.77
N SER A 110 -19.58 -9.56 3.50
CA SER A 110 -21.03 -9.30 3.44
C SER A 110 -21.35 -7.99 4.16
N LYS A 111 -20.76 -7.76 5.34
CA LYS A 111 -20.92 -6.50 6.06
C LYS A 111 -20.29 -5.33 5.31
N ARG A 112 -19.16 -5.56 4.64
CA ARG A 112 -18.51 -4.57 3.78
C ARG A 112 -19.46 -4.09 2.69
N LEU A 113 -20.11 -5.03 1.99
CA LEU A 113 -21.06 -4.71 0.92
C LEU A 113 -22.28 -3.94 1.42
N GLN A 114 -22.82 -4.27 2.60
CA GLN A 114 -23.98 -3.57 3.19
C GLN A 114 -23.79 -2.07 3.33
N TYR A 115 -22.56 -1.58 3.51
CA TYR A 115 -22.28 -0.14 3.52
C TYR A 115 -22.53 0.55 2.18
N PHE A 116 -22.51 -0.19 1.07
CA PHE A 116 -22.46 0.30 -0.30
C PHE A 116 -23.62 -0.21 -1.19
N GLU A 117 -24.63 -0.87 -0.61
CA GLU A 117 -25.79 -1.42 -1.34
C GLU A 117 -26.78 -0.37 -1.88
N ARG A 118 -26.54 0.92 -1.64
CA ARG A 118 -27.51 2.00 -1.94
C ARG A 118 -27.62 2.38 -3.41
N PHE A 119 -26.68 1.93 -4.25
CA PHE A 119 -26.54 2.35 -5.66
C PHE A 119 -26.52 1.14 -6.61
N ASN A 120 -26.48 1.41 -7.92
CA ASN A 120 -26.46 0.36 -8.94
C ASN A 120 -25.21 -0.52 -8.81
N THR A 121 -24.09 0.09 -8.39
CA THR A 121 -22.84 -0.63 -8.11
C THR A 121 -22.25 -0.21 -6.76
N PRO A 122 -21.58 -1.11 -6.03
CA PRO A 122 -20.91 -0.75 -4.77
C PRO A 122 -19.84 0.34 -4.93
N MET A 123 -19.16 0.39 -6.08
CA MET A 123 -18.13 1.41 -6.33
C MET A 123 -18.75 2.80 -6.56
N GLU A 124 -19.92 2.88 -7.20
CA GLU A 124 -20.67 4.15 -7.31
C GLU A 124 -21.01 4.69 -5.90
N ALA A 125 -21.44 3.82 -4.99
CA ALA A 125 -21.69 4.21 -3.60
C ALA A 125 -20.43 4.72 -2.88
N VAL A 126 -19.25 4.19 -3.20
CA VAL A 126 -17.97 4.66 -2.65
C VAL A 126 -17.69 6.09 -3.10
N LEU A 127 -17.97 6.46 -4.35
CA LEU A 127 -17.72 7.80 -4.88
C LEU A 127 -18.68 8.86 -4.29
N GLU A 128 -19.82 8.43 -3.76
CA GLU A 128 -20.78 9.30 -3.07
C GLU A 128 -20.42 9.55 -1.59
N GLU A 129 -19.35 8.94 -1.09
CA GLU A 129 -18.91 9.13 0.28
C GLU A 129 -18.28 10.52 0.51
N PRO A 130 -18.45 11.14 1.70
CA PRO A 130 -18.00 12.50 1.97
C PRO A 130 -16.53 12.79 1.61
N PHE A 131 -15.68 11.76 1.64
CA PHE A 131 -14.28 11.87 1.25
C PHE A 131 -14.09 12.33 -0.20
N PHE A 132 -14.93 11.86 -1.14
CA PHE A 132 -14.87 12.26 -2.56
C PHE A 132 -15.75 13.47 -2.88
N GLN A 133 -16.66 13.81 -1.96
CA GLN A 133 -17.50 15.01 -2.06
C GLN A 133 -16.78 16.26 -1.51
N GLY A 134 -15.55 16.08 -1.00
CA GLY A 134 -14.69 17.15 -0.49
C GLY A 134 -14.46 18.27 -1.50
N HIS A 135 -14.18 19.47 -0.98
CA HIS A 135 -14.08 20.70 -1.74
C HIS A 135 -13.14 20.55 -2.94
N ASN A 136 -13.58 21.02 -4.11
CA ASN A 136 -12.74 21.16 -5.30
C ASN A 136 -11.38 21.68 -4.86
N VAL A 137 -10.32 20.88 -5.06
CA VAL A 137 -8.95 21.33 -4.83
C VAL A 137 -8.82 22.57 -5.71
N ASP A 138 -8.67 23.73 -5.07
CA ASP A 138 -8.59 24.96 -5.84
C ASP A 138 -7.36 24.91 -6.74
N GLU A 139 -7.42 25.62 -7.87
CA GLU A 139 -6.35 25.58 -8.86
C GLU A 139 -5.01 26.04 -8.26
N ALA A 140 -5.04 26.84 -7.18
CA ALA A 140 -3.86 27.26 -6.44
C ALA A 140 -3.18 26.06 -5.74
N THR A 141 -3.93 25.26 -4.99
CA THR A 141 -3.45 24.06 -4.32
C THR A 141 -2.98 23.01 -5.33
N LEU A 142 -3.71 22.84 -6.45
CA LEU A 142 -3.25 21.98 -7.55
C LEU A 142 -1.94 22.50 -8.17
N GLY A 143 -1.80 23.82 -8.30
CA GLY A 143 -0.58 24.48 -8.75
C GLY A 143 0.62 24.19 -7.84
N GLU A 144 0.42 24.26 -6.53
CA GLU A 144 1.46 23.94 -5.52
C GLU A 144 1.88 22.47 -5.60
N ILE A 145 0.92 21.54 -5.66
CA ILE A 145 1.19 20.10 -5.79
C ILE A 145 2.00 19.81 -7.07
N ARG A 146 1.61 20.39 -8.21
CA ARG A 146 2.34 20.23 -9.49
C ARG A 146 3.75 20.78 -9.39
N ALA A 147 3.94 21.95 -8.76
CA ALA A 147 5.26 22.54 -8.60
C ALA A 147 6.18 21.67 -7.72
N GLU A 148 5.63 21.06 -6.66
CA GLU A 148 6.37 20.16 -5.78
C GLU A 148 6.73 18.84 -6.48
N GLN A 149 5.80 18.25 -7.24
CA GLN A 149 6.08 17.08 -8.09
C GLN A 149 7.21 17.36 -9.09
N GLN A 150 7.19 18.53 -9.76
CA GLN A 150 8.27 18.91 -10.69
C GLN A 150 9.63 19.03 -10.00
N LYS A 151 9.68 19.60 -8.78
CA LYS A 151 10.91 19.67 -7.98
C LYS A 151 11.43 18.27 -7.63
N HIS A 152 10.54 17.38 -7.20
CA HIS A 152 10.91 16.01 -6.85
C HIS A 152 11.43 15.24 -8.07
N THR A 153 10.75 15.31 -9.21
CA THR A 153 11.22 14.71 -10.47
C THR A 153 12.58 15.26 -10.89
N ALA A 154 12.78 16.58 -10.81
CA ALA A 154 14.07 17.19 -11.14
C ALA A 154 15.19 16.75 -10.18
N MET A 155 14.88 16.52 -8.91
CA MET A 155 15.82 15.99 -7.93
C MET A 155 16.24 14.55 -8.28
N LEU A 156 15.28 13.68 -8.57
CA LEU A 156 15.55 12.28 -8.96
C LEU A 156 16.41 12.21 -10.22
N LEU A 157 16.11 13.03 -11.23
CA LEU A 157 16.87 13.07 -12.47
C LEU A 157 18.32 13.52 -12.25
N ARG A 158 18.56 14.46 -11.32
CA ARG A 158 19.91 14.85 -10.92
C ARG A 158 20.65 13.74 -10.16
N MET A 159 19.94 12.94 -9.37
CA MET A 159 20.54 11.80 -8.67
C MET A 159 20.95 10.71 -9.65
N GLU A 160 20.11 10.42 -10.64
CA GLU A 160 20.40 9.47 -11.72
C GLU A 160 21.62 9.90 -12.54
N GLN A 161 21.66 11.16 -13.00
CA GLN A 161 22.81 11.71 -13.73
C GLN A 161 24.12 11.64 -12.92
N LYS A 162 24.05 11.85 -11.60
CA LYS A 162 25.22 11.69 -10.73
C LYS A 162 25.64 10.24 -10.58
N ALA A 163 24.70 9.31 -10.48
CA ALA A 163 24.99 7.88 -10.41
C ALA A 163 25.65 7.39 -11.72
N ASP A 164 25.13 7.82 -12.87
CA ASP A 164 25.70 7.49 -14.18
C ASP A 164 27.11 8.06 -14.36
N ALA A 165 27.32 9.32 -13.96
CA ALA A 165 28.64 9.95 -13.99
C ALA A 165 29.64 9.21 -13.09
N ALA A 166 29.23 8.83 -11.88
CA ALA A 166 30.06 8.06 -10.96
C ALA A 166 30.38 6.66 -11.51
N PHE A 167 29.42 6.01 -12.15
CA PHE A 167 29.59 4.71 -12.79
C PHE A 167 30.57 4.78 -13.97
N LEU A 168 30.44 5.80 -14.83
CA LEU A 168 31.39 6.04 -15.92
C LEU A 168 32.80 6.32 -15.38
N GLN A 169 32.93 7.13 -14.33
CA GLN A 169 34.23 7.34 -13.67
C GLN A 169 34.83 6.01 -13.22
N LEU A 170 34.06 5.16 -12.53
CA LEU A 170 34.50 3.81 -12.11
C LEU A 170 35.00 2.94 -13.27
N ILE A 171 34.31 2.96 -14.42
CA ILE A 171 34.73 2.21 -15.62
C ILE A 171 36.03 2.78 -16.19
N THR A 172 36.17 4.11 -16.20
CA THR A 172 37.36 4.78 -16.75
C THR A 172 38.56 4.84 -15.80
N MET A 173 38.38 4.49 -14.52
CA MET A 173 39.46 4.42 -13.55
C MET A 173 40.46 3.32 -13.90
N GLY A 174 41.75 3.63 -13.82
CA GLY A 174 42.83 2.65 -14.04
C GLY A 174 42.78 1.50 -13.03
N GLU A 175 43.32 0.33 -13.42
CA GLU A 175 43.26 -0.91 -12.64
C GLU A 175 43.81 -0.81 -11.21
N GLU A 176 44.74 0.12 -10.97
CA GLU A 176 45.32 0.37 -9.65
C GLU A 176 44.30 1.02 -8.70
N HIS A 177 43.56 2.02 -9.17
CA HIS A 177 42.51 2.68 -8.40
C HIS A 177 41.31 1.75 -8.18
N GLN A 178 40.98 0.90 -9.16
CA GLN A 178 39.93 -0.12 -8.99
C GLN A 178 40.32 -1.18 -7.95
N ARG A 179 41.61 -1.57 -7.88
CA ARG A 179 42.11 -2.47 -6.84
C ARG A 179 42.06 -1.84 -5.44
N GLU A 180 42.42 -0.57 -5.33
CA GLU A 180 42.37 0.14 -4.05
C GLU A 180 40.93 0.29 -3.53
N LEU A 181 39.97 0.63 -4.39
CA LEU A 181 38.54 0.68 -4.05
C LEU A 181 37.98 -0.66 -3.57
N ARG A 182 38.37 -1.77 -4.21
CA ARG A 182 37.96 -3.13 -3.76
C ARG A 182 38.50 -3.43 -2.36
N ARG A 183 39.76 -3.06 -2.09
CA ARG A 183 40.36 -3.18 -0.76
C ARG A 183 39.63 -2.34 0.29
N THR A 184 39.27 -1.10 -0.03
CA THR A 184 38.55 -0.25 0.94
C THR A 184 37.16 -0.80 1.26
N ARG A 185 36.47 -1.37 0.25
CA ARG A 185 35.17 -2.01 0.42
C ARG A 185 35.24 -3.24 1.33
N GLU A 186 36.27 -4.08 1.18
CA GLU A 186 36.48 -5.27 2.04
C GLU A 186 36.77 -4.94 3.51
N VAL A 187 37.25 -3.73 3.80
CA VAL A 187 37.51 -3.28 5.19
C VAL A 187 36.27 -2.66 5.84
N LEU A 188 35.33 -2.15 5.03
CA LEU A 188 34.14 -1.42 5.49
C LEU A 188 32.88 -2.29 5.61
N LEU A 189 32.86 -3.46 4.98
CA LEU A 189 31.79 -4.46 5.06
C LEU A 189 32.18 -5.59 6.02
#